data_AF-A0AAE0K960-F1
#
_entry.id   AF-A0AAE0K960-F1
#
_cell.length_a   1.000
_cell.length_b   1.000
_cell.length_c   1.000
_cell.angle_alpha   90.00
_cell.angle_beta   90.00
_cell.angle_gamma   90.00
#
_symmetry.space_group_name_H-M   'P 1'
#
loop_
_entity.id
_entity.type
_entity.pdbx_description
1 polymer ?
#
loop_
_entity_poly.entity_id
_entity_poly.type
_entity_poly.pdbx_seq_one_letter_code
_entity_poly.pdbx_strand_id
1 'polypeptide(L)'
;MEDTPITRANPLASVIYHIVRHLESQSPVGTRRQRDAPYSCPLFVRYTYEYTRSQESRDVFLRTFFQSIRLSLEEDEVDLGNEQVETGLRSALFDFADYLLDNFFLPCMLIGRYSSLDWPHLKKTPKPSPAYHSAIQRAQGAGSLQGSVGTPERVSALRGACLVRDRHRCVISRRFDFDEALERIETHGDGARDDDGVLFSEDTSPMITLEVAHILPHSLTKADPSAQLDPSREAALSILNSFDTGIAYLIEGAEIDRPRNVITLTHFLHQLFSDFRIFFKAVPDQQPHTYHIGTFLPRHLMRDPHLPVTRTLYLADSRATDAPLPRLFAVHYAIAHILHLCAAGDYIDTILRDADEHGVRADGSTELGRLVRLGLEQWTDLTMWYIDEKKAAHRFDGLREYDQSKAANWSYMLEGVELVP
;
A
#
# COMPACT_ATOMS: atom_id res chain seq x y z
N MET A 1 25.76 8.87 -3.72
CA MET A 1 26.49 7.91 -4.56
C MET A 1 27.67 7.48 -3.72
N GLU A 2 27.50 6.40 -3.00
CA GLU A 2 28.58 5.66 -2.36
C GLU A 2 28.65 4.35 -3.11
N ASP A 3 29.85 4.05 -3.61
CA ASP A 3 30.18 2.81 -4.31
C ASP A 3 29.93 1.62 -3.38
N THR A 4 28.81 0.92 -3.60
CA THR A 4 28.63 -0.42 -3.09
C THR A 4 29.60 -1.34 -3.84
N PRO A 5 30.44 -2.12 -3.14
CA PRO A 5 31.34 -3.06 -3.81
C PRO A 5 30.49 -4.02 -4.63
N ILE A 6 30.85 -4.20 -5.90
CA ILE A 6 30.23 -5.12 -6.85
C ILE A 6 30.25 -6.52 -6.21
N THR A 7 29.15 -6.85 -5.54
CA THR A 7 28.81 -8.20 -5.10
C THR A 7 28.88 -9.06 -6.35
N ARG A 8 29.64 -10.17 -6.30
CA ARG A 8 29.70 -11.16 -7.40
C ARG A 8 28.33 -11.28 -8.04
N ALA A 9 28.23 -10.92 -9.33
CA ALA A 9 26.96 -10.83 -10.04
C ALA A 9 26.21 -12.14 -9.85
N ASN A 10 25.08 -12.11 -9.13
CA ASN A 10 24.21 -13.27 -9.04
C ASN A 10 23.74 -13.55 -10.48
N PRO A 11 24.03 -14.74 -11.06
CA PRO A 11 23.68 -15.04 -12.45
C PRO A 11 22.19 -14.82 -12.73
N LEU A 12 21.34 -15.14 -11.75
CA LEU A 12 19.88 -14.95 -11.83
C LEU A 12 19.48 -13.47 -11.90
N ALA A 13 20.17 -12.61 -11.16
CA ALA A 13 19.93 -11.17 -11.23
C ALA A 13 20.30 -10.62 -12.62
N SER A 14 21.40 -11.11 -13.20
CA SER A 14 21.83 -10.73 -14.55
C SER A 14 20.79 -11.12 -15.60
N VAL A 15 20.15 -12.29 -15.45
CA VAL A 15 19.06 -12.74 -16.31
C VAL A 15 17.84 -11.80 -16.21
N ILE A 16 17.42 -11.40 -15.00
CA ILE A 16 16.34 -10.41 -14.84
C ILE A 16 16.68 -9.11 -15.56
N TYR A 17 17.89 -8.59 -15.38
CA TYR A 17 18.31 -7.36 -16.07
C TYR A 17 18.31 -7.49 -17.59
N HIS A 18 18.72 -8.65 -18.11
CA HIS A 18 18.71 -8.94 -19.54
C HIS A 18 17.28 -8.97 -20.09
N ILE A 19 16.37 -9.72 -19.46
CA ILE A 19 14.95 -9.81 -19.84
C ILE A 19 14.30 -8.43 -19.82
N VAL A 20 14.46 -7.70 -18.71
CA VAL A 20 13.83 -6.37 -18.55
C VAL A 20 14.36 -5.39 -19.59
N ARG A 21 15.67 -5.38 -19.84
CA ARG A 21 16.26 -4.50 -20.86
C ARG A 21 15.72 -4.80 -22.26
N HIS A 22 15.57 -6.08 -22.61
CA HIS A 22 15.00 -6.50 -23.89
C HIS A 22 13.55 -6.01 -24.05
N LEU A 23 12.69 -6.29 -23.06
CA LEU A 23 11.28 -5.91 -23.09
C LEU A 23 11.07 -4.39 -23.10
N GLU A 24 11.88 -3.64 -22.35
CA GLU A 24 11.83 -2.17 -22.35
C GLU A 24 12.27 -1.58 -23.69
N SER A 25 13.25 -2.19 -24.38
CA SER A 25 13.72 -1.71 -25.68
C SER A 25 12.68 -1.85 -26.80
N GLN A 26 11.72 -2.75 -26.63
CA GLN A 26 10.62 -2.96 -27.57
C GLN A 26 9.39 -2.10 -27.25
N SER A 27 9.35 -1.44 -26.09
CA SER A 27 8.24 -0.57 -25.73
C SER A 27 8.31 0.72 -26.56
N PRO A 28 7.22 1.14 -27.23
CA PRO A 28 7.20 2.34 -28.07
C PRO A 28 7.15 3.61 -27.21
N VAL A 29 8.24 3.91 -26.48
CA VAL A 29 8.35 5.11 -25.64
C VAL A 29 9.65 5.83 -25.93
N GLY A 30 9.82 6.22 -27.19
CA GLY A 30 10.74 7.31 -27.53
C GLY A 30 10.13 8.63 -27.06
N THR A 31 10.78 9.30 -26.10
CA THR A 31 10.64 10.75 -25.81
C THR A 31 9.42 11.26 -25.01
N ARG A 32 9.01 10.60 -23.91
CA ARG A 32 8.22 11.28 -22.85
C ARG A 32 9.07 11.52 -21.60
N ARG A 33 8.86 12.66 -20.93
CA ARG A 33 9.46 12.93 -19.61
C ARG A 33 9.05 11.79 -18.68
N GLN A 34 9.97 11.32 -17.82
CA GLN A 34 9.79 10.16 -16.93
C GLN A 34 8.52 10.21 -16.04
N ARG A 35 7.92 11.40 -15.85
CA ARG A 35 6.64 11.60 -15.13
C ARG A 35 5.38 11.25 -15.94
N ASP A 36 5.47 11.17 -17.27
CA ASP A 36 4.33 10.92 -18.18
C ASP A 36 4.45 9.55 -18.88
N ALA A 37 5.39 8.72 -18.42
CA ALA A 37 5.57 7.36 -18.94
C ALA A 37 4.46 6.46 -18.37
N PRO A 38 3.82 5.62 -19.21
CA PRO A 38 2.85 4.64 -18.73
C PRO A 38 3.51 3.64 -17.78
N TYR A 39 2.69 2.97 -16.96
CA TYR A 39 3.15 1.88 -16.10
C TYR A 39 3.98 0.84 -16.88
N SER A 40 5.18 0.56 -16.37
CA SER A 40 6.07 -0.46 -16.94
C SER A 40 6.11 -1.69 -16.02
N CYS A 41 5.48 -2.76 -16.51
CA CYS A 41 5.50 -4.07 -15.87
C CYS A 41 6.94 -4.65 -15.75
N PRO A 42 7.81 -4.61 -16.79
CA PRO A 42 9.20 -5.03 -16.65
C PRO A 42 9.98 -4.27 -15.57
N LEU A 43 9.84 -2.94 -15.53
CA LEU A 43 10.48 -2.13 -14.49
C LEU A 43 9.91 -2.40 -13.11
N PHE A 44 8.62 -2.71 -12.99
CA PHE A 44 8.00 -3.04 -11.71
C PHE A 44 8.61 -4.31 -11.07
N VAL A 45 8.79 -5.38 -11.84
CA VAL A 45 9.46 -6.60 -11.36
C VAL A 45 10.91 -6.31 -10.98
N ARG A 46 11.64 -5.57 -11.82
CA ARG A 46 13.03 -5.15 -11.56
C ARG A 46 13.16 -4.34 -10.27
N TYR A 47 12.35 -3.30 -10.10
CA TYR A 47 12.45 -2.44 -8.92
C TYR A 47 11.98 -3.17 -7.67
N THR A 48 11.00 -4.07 -7.77
CA THR A 48 10.64 -4.94 -6.64
C THR A 48 11.85 -5.74 -6.17
N TYR A 49 12.64 -6.32 -7.09
CA TYR A 49 13.92 -6.97 -6.76
C TYR A 49 14.94 -5.99 -6.15
N GLU A 50 15.23 -4.87 -6.82
CA GLU A 50 16.29 -3.94 -6.41
C GLU A 50 16.05 -3.32 -5.02
N TYR A 51 14.78 -3.06 -4.69
CA TYR A 51 14.36 -2.45 -3.43
C TYR A 51 14.10 -3.44 -2.30
N THR A 52 14.26 -4.75 -2.52
CA THR A 52 14.39 -5.71 -1.41
C THR A 52 15.62 -5.35 -0.57
N ARG A 53 15.53 -5.55 0.76
CA ARG A 53 16.51 -4.97 1.69
C ARG A 53 17.77 -5.79 1.85
N SER A 54 17.61 -7.06 2.23
CA SER A 54 18.70 -7.95 2.57
C SER A 54 19.09 -8.83 1.38
N GLN A 55 20.30 -9.40 1.41
CA GLN A 55 20.69 -10.39 0.40
C GLN A 55 19.79 -11.63 0.47
N GLU A 56 19.41 -12.05 1.67
CA GLU A 56 18.46 -13.16 1.88
C GLU A 56 17.12 -12.89 1.18
N SER A 57 16.55 -11.69 1.35
CA SER A 57 15.32 -11.26 0.69
C SER A 57 15.46 -11.23 -0.83
N ARG A 58 16.62 -10.75 -1.36
CA ARG A 58 16.95 -10.83 -2.80
C ARG A 58 16.94 -12.26 -3.31
N ASP A 59 17.57 -13.17 -2.57
CA ASP A 59 17.69 -14.57 -2.98
C ASP A 59 16.34 -15.32 -2.88
N VAL A 60 15.49 -14.96 -1.92
CA VAL A 60 14.09 -15.42 -1.86
C VAL A 60 13.32 -14.93 -3.08
N PHE A 61 13.36 -13.63 -3.38
CA PHE A 61 12.68 -13.05 -4.55
C PHE A 61 13.10 -13.74 -5.84
N LEU A 62 14.40 -13.90 -6.07
CA LEU A 62 14.93 -14.57 -7.26
C LEU A 62 14.41 -16.01 -7.36
N ARG A 63 14.51 -16.80 -6.28
CA ARG A 63 13.99 -18.17 -6.29
C ARG A 63 12.50 -18.23 -6.59
N THR A 64 11.70 -17.38 -5.96
CA THR A 64 10.25 -17.31 -6.21
C THR A 64 9.94 -16.95 -7.65
N PHE A 65 10.60 -15.92 -8.20
CA PHE A 65 10.42 -15.50 -9.59
C PHE A 65 10.79 -16.61 -10.58
N PHE A 66 11.97 -17.22 -10.43
CA PHE A 66 12.41 -18.27 -11.35
C PHE A 66 11.58 -19.56 -11.25
N GLN A 67 11.09 -19.89 -10.05
CA GLN A 67 10.15 -20.99 -9.85
C GLN A 67 8.79 -20.71 -10.47
N SER A 68 8.29 -19.46 -10.42
CA SER A 68 6.99 -19.11 -10.98
C SER A 68 6.98 -19.14 -12.51
N ILE A 69 8.07 -18.68 -13.14
CA ILE A 69 8.19 -18.63 -14.61
C ILE A 69 8.66 -19.95 -15.23
N ARG A 70 8.88 -21.01 -14.42
CA ARG A 70 9.30 -22.36 -14.83
C ARG A 70 10.49 -22.40 -15.81
N LEU A 71 11.41 -21.45 -15.70
CA LEU A 71 12.66 -21.54 -16.43
C LEU A 71 13.54 -22.60 -15.77
N SER A 72 13.74 -23.73 -16.44
CA SER A 72 14.86 -24.61 -16.11
C SER A 72 16.13 -23.83 -16.40
N LEU A 73 16.74 -23.32 -15.33
CA LEU A 73 18.05 -22.69 -15.34
C LEU A 73 19.11 -23.78 -15.52
N GLU A 74 19.20 -24.35 -16.71
CA GLU A 74 20.47 -24.92 -17.14
C GLU A 74 21.29 -23.78 -17.74
N GLU A 75 22.50 -23.64 -17.19
CA GLU A 75 23.45 -22.58 -17.45
C GLU A 75 23.76 -22.49 -18.95
N ASP A 76 23.14 -21.53 -19.64
CA ASP A 76 23.75 -20.59 -20.60
C ASP A 76 22.68 -20.01 -21.54
N GLU A 77 22.53 -18.69 -21.47
CA GLU A 77 21.77 -17.79 -22.36
C GLU A 77 20.29 -18.12 -22.61
N VAL A 78 19.41 -17.34 -21.94
CA VAL A 78 18.01 -17.22 -22.36
C VAL A 78 18.00 -16.63 -23.78
N ASP A 79 17.70 -17.46 -24.79
CA ASP A 79 17.61 -17.02 -26.19
C ASP A 79 16.35 -16.17 -26.42
N LEU A 80 16.47 -14.88 -26.13
CA LEU A 80 15.45 -13.86 -26.42
C LEU A 80 15.32 -13.55 -27.93
N GLY A 81 16.13 -14.18 -28.79
CA GLY A 81 15.93 -14.15 -30.24
C GLY A 81 14.86 -15.14 -30.71
N ASN A 82 14.53 -16.14 -29.90
CA ASN A 82 13.46 -17.09 -30.16
C ASN A 82 12.10 -16.50 -29.74
N GLU A 83 11.23 -16.21 -30.72
CA GLU A 83 9.91 -15.60 -30.49
C GLU A 83 9.03 -16.37 -29.49
N GLN A 84 9.09 -17.71 -29.47
CA GLN A 84 8.30 -18.52 -28.54
C GLN A 84 8.80 -18.39 -27.11
N VAL A 85 10.12 -18.42 -26.93
CA VAL A 85 10.77 -18.26 -25.62
C VAL A 85 10.52 -16.84 -25.10
N GLU A 86 10.71 -15.83 -25.94
CA GLU A 86 10.46 -14.43 -25.60
C GLU A 86 8.99 -14.20 -25.21
N THR A 87 8.04 -14.72 -26.00
CA THR A 87 6.60 -14.55 -25.72
C THR A 87 6.20 -15.23 -24.42
N GLY A 88 6.67 -16.46 -24.18
CA GLY A 88 6.41 -17.18 -22.93
C GLY A 88 6.98 -16.45 -21.71
N LEU A 89 8.21 -15.94 -21.82
CA LEU A 89 8.86 -15.14 -20.77
C LEU A 89 8.14 -13.84 -20.49
N ARG A 90 7.74 -13.13 -21.54
CA ARG A 90 6.96 -11.88 -21.42
C ARG A 90 5.66 -12.16 -20.66
N SER A 91 4.91 -13.18 -21.06
CA SER A 91 3.66 -13.56 -20.39
C SER A 91 3.91 -13.89 -18.92
N ALA A 92 4.88 -14.76 -18.63
CA ALA A 92 5.14 -15.20 -17.27
C ALA A 92 5.63 -14.05 -16.35
N LEU A 93 6.42 -13.11 -16.90
CA LEU A 93 6.83 -11.91 -16.18
C LEU A 93 5.62 -11.03 -15.86
N PHE A 94 4.69 -10.88 -16.80
CA PHE A 94 3.49 -10.07 -16.64
C PHE A 94 2.54 -10.70 -15.63
N ASP A 95 2.34 -12.02 -15.68
CA ASP A 95 1.54 -12.77 -14.71
C ASP A 95 2.12 -12.63 -13.29
N PHE A 96 3.46 -12.68 -13.17
CA PHE A 96 4.14 -12.46 -11.89
C PHE A 96 3.96 -11.03 -11.36
N ALA A 97 4.08 -10.02 -12.24
CA ALA A 97 3.81 -8.63 -11.89
C ALA A 97 2.35 -8.43 -11.45
N ASP A 98 1.40 -9.01 -12.16
CA ASP A 98 -0.02 -8.93 -11.84
C ASP A 98 -0.33 -9.58 -10.50
N TYR A 99 0.31 -10.71 -10.20
CA TYR A 99 0.22 -11.35 -8.89
C TYR A 99 0.70 -10.42 -7.77
N LEU A 100 1.86 -9.76 -7.93
CA LEU A 100 2.36 -8.79 -6.95
C LEU A 100 1.43 -7.58 -6.80
N LEU A 101 0.94 -7.06 -7.92
CA LEU A 101 0.07 -5.89 -7.95
C LEU A 101 -1.25 -6.17 -7.22
N ASP A 102 -1.93 -7.26 -7.58
CA ASP A 102 -3.25 -7.62 -7.04
C ASP A 102 -3.21 -8.02 -5.57
N ASN A 103 -2.20 -8.80 -5.17
CA ASN A 103 -2.17 -9.39 -3.84
C ASN A 103 -1.45 -8.52 -2.80
N PHE A 104 -0.80 -7.42 -3.22
CA PHE A 104 -0.05 -6.57 -2.29
C PHE A 104 -0.20 -5.08 -2.56
N PHE A 105 0.24 -4.58 -3.72
CA PHE A 105 0.35 -3.13 -3.94
C PHE A 105 -1.00 -2.42 -4.09
N LEU A 106 -1.94 -3.02 -4.82
CA LEU A 106 -3.28 -2.47 -5.03
C LEU A 106 -4.06 -2.43 -3.69
N PRO A 107 -4.14 -3.50 -2.88
CA PRO A 107 -4.72 -3.44 -1.53
C PRO A 107 -4.03 -2.44 -0.58
N CYS A 108 -2.71 -2.26 -0.71
CA CYS A 108 -1.97 -1.27 0.09
C CYS A 108 -2.45 0.16 -0.19
N MET A 109 -2.62 0.53 -1.47
CA MET A 109 -3.03 1.88 -1.86
C MET A 109 -4.53 2.15 -1.69
N LEU A 110 -5.37 1.11 -1.83
CA LEU A 110 -6.82 1.24 -1.71
C LEU A 110 -7.24 1.92 -0.41
N ILE A 111 -6.74 1.44 0.74
CA ILE A 111 -7.12 1.99 2.05
C ILE A 111 -6.49 3.37 2.29
N GLY A 112 -5.31 3.66 1.72
CA GLY A 112 -4.73 5.01 1.82
C GLY A 112 -5.70 6.09 1.36
N ARG A 113 -6.40 5.84 0.24
CA ARG A 113 -7.44 6.73 -0.27
C ARG A 113 -8.75 6.73 0.54
N TYR A 114 -9.23 5.56 0.97
CA TYR A 114 -10.55 5.45 1.64
C TYR A 114 -10.53 5.57 3.17
N SER A 115 -9.36 5.61 3.81
CA SER A 115 -9.24 5.80 5.27
C SER A 115 -9.31 7.27 5.69
N SER A 116 -8.98 8.21 4.80
CA SER A 116 -8.97 9.65 5.06
C SER A 116 -10.18 10.39 4.49
N LEU A 117 -10.87 9.82 3.48
CA LEU A 117 -12.16 10.34 3.03
C LEU A 117 -13.24 9.88 4.01
N ASP A 118 -13.99 10.83 4.57
CA ASP A 118 -15.25 10.60 5.30
C ASP A 118 -16.32 10.01 4.36
N TRP A 119 -16.08 8.83 3.79
CA TRP A 119 -17.06 8.14 2.96
C TRP A 119 -18.07 7.42 3.87
N PRO A 120 -19.37 7.78 3.84
CA PRO A 120 -20.37 7.25 4.77
C PRO A 120 -20.60 5.73 4.65
N HIS A 121 -20.21 5.11 3.54
CA HIS A 121 -20.61 3.74 3.20
C HIS A 121 -19.51 2.68 3.41
N LEU A 122 -18.24 3.08 3.64
CA LEU A 122 -17.17 2.16 4.08
C LEU A 122 -16.90 2.25 5.59
N LYS A 123 -17.61 3.15 6.29
CA LYS A 123 -17.88 3.03 7.72
C LYS A 123 -18.85 1.86 7.94
N LYS A 124 -18.35 0.62 7.83
CA LYS A 124 -18.65 -0.31 8.93
C LYS A 124 -17.82 0.18 10.11
N THR A 125 -18.22 1.32 10.70
CA THR A 125 -18.00 1.50 12.14
C THR A 125 -18.47 0.18 12.74
N PRO A 126 -17.64 -0.56 13.48
CA PRO A 126 -18.15 -1.64 14.30
C PRO A 126 -19.32 -1.02 15.03
N LYS A 127 -20.56 -1.44 14.71
CA LYS A 127 -21.71 -1.02 15.52
C LYS A 127 -21.24 -1.32 16.94
N PRO A 128 -21.21 -0.33 17.86
CA PRO A 128 -20.78 -0.60 19.21
C PRO A 128 -21.57 -1.82 19.63
N SER A 129 -20.86 -2.92 19.89
CA SER A 129 -21.51 -4.13 20.34
C SER A 129 -22.38 -3.67 21.51
N PRO A 130 -23.70 -3.98 21.54
CA PRO A 130 -24.57 -3.50 22.60
C PRO A 130 -23.84 -3.67 23.93
N ALA A 131 -23.83 -2.68 24.83
CA ALA A 131 -22.97 -2.70 26.02
C ALA A 131 -23.03 -4.04 26.79
N TYR A 132 -24.19 -4.71 26.70
CA TYR A 132 -24.46 -6.06 27.16
C TYR A 132 -23.64 -7.16 26.45
N HIS A 133 -23.44 -7.11 25.14
CA HIS A 133 -22.61 -8.07 24.37
C HIS A 133 -21.14 -8.02 24.79
N SER A 134 -20.56 -6.82 24.94
CA SER A 134 -19.18 -6.66 25.45
C SER A 134 -19.05 -7.09 26.91
N ALA A 135 -20.11 -6.93 27.72
CA ALA A 135 -20.16 -7.42 29.09
C ALA A 135 -20.31 -8.96 29.17
N ILE A 136 -21.09 -9.56 28.28
CA ILE A 136 -21.26 -11.02 28.17
C ILE A 136 -19.96 -11.69 27.72
N GLN A 137 -19.24 -11.11 26.75
CA GLN A 137 -17.95 -11.62 26.29
C GLN A 137 -16.88 -11.60 27.40
N ARG A 138 -16.91 -10.55 28.24
CA ARG A 138 -16.09 -10.44 29.47
C ARG A 138 -16.48 -11.49 30.51
N ALA A 139 -17.78 -11.73 30.72
CA ALA A 139 -18.27 -12.68 31.70
C ALA A 139 -18.04 -14.15 31.30
N GLN A 140 -17.97 -14.45 30.00
CA GLN A 140 -17.81 -15.81 29.47
C GLN A 140 -16.35 -16.29 29.38
N GLY A 141 -15.37 -15.49 29.81
CA GLY A 141 -13.96 -15.89 29.78
C GLY A 141 -13.40 -16.15 28.37
N ALA A 142 -14.10 -15.69 27.32
CA ALA A 142 -13.65 -15.75 25.92
C ALA A 142 -12.49 -14.77 25.61
N GLY A 143 -11.81 -14.26 26.65
CA GLY A 143 -10.58 -13.48 26.58
C GLY A 143 -9.32 -14.35 26.51
N SER A 144 -9.38 -15.54 25.91
CA SER A 144 -8.20 -16.37 25.68
C SER A 144 -7.63 -16.13 24.28
N LEU A 145 -6.56 -15.32 24.24
CA LEU A 145 -5.44 -15.37 23.27
C LEU A 145 -5.70 -15.17 21.76
N GLN A 146 -6.83 -14.61 21.35
CA GLN A 146 -6.95 -13.94 20.05
C GLN A 146 -7.32 -12.47 20.29
N GLY A 147 -6.29 -11.65 20.44
CA GLY A 147 -6.43 -10.23 20.76
C GLY A 147 -7.26 -9.50 19.71
N SER A 148 -8.36 -8.90 20.13
CA SER A 148 -9.21 -8.05 19.28
C SER A 148 -8.41 -6.83 18.80
N VAL A 149 -7.97 -6.89 17.55
CA VAL A 149 -7.27 -5.81 16.83
C VAL A 149 -8.28 -4.71 16.51
N GLY A 150 -7.89 -3.43 16.62
CA GLY A 150 -8.76 -2.32 16.23
C GLY A 150 -9.97 -2.00 17.12
N THR A 151 -10.02 -2.48 18.39
CA THR A 151 -11.08 -2.01 19.32
C THR A 151 -10.94 -0.51 19.59
N PRO A 152 -12.04 0.27 19.68
CA PRO A 152 -11.99 1.72 19.91
C PRO A 152 -11.11 2.14 21.09
N GLU A 153 -11.12 1.38 22.19
CA GLU A 153 -10.35 1.66 23.39
C GLU A 153 -8.84 1.51 23.16
N ARG A 154 -8.43 0.45 22.43
CA ARG A 154 -7.03 0.23 22.07
C ARG A 154 -6.52 1.29 21.10
N VAL A 155 -7.33 1.67 20.11
CA VAL A 155 -6.98 2.72 19.15
C VAL A 155 -6.83 4.07 19.84
N SER A 156 -7.74 4.40 20.77
CA SER A 156 -7.66 5.63 21.58
C SER A 156 -6.40 5.64 22.46
N ALA A 157 -6.12 4.54 23.17
CA ALA A 157 -4.91 4.43 24.01
C ALA A 157 -3.62 4.52 23.18
N LEU A 158 -3.59 3.88 22.01
CA LEU A 158 -2.47 3.96 21.06
C LEU A 158 -2.26 5.40 20.58
N ARG A 159 -3.35 6.10 20.23
CA ARG A 159 -3.31 7.52 19.82
C ARG A 159 -2.71 8.39 20.91
N GLY A 160 -3.21 8.29 22.14
CA GLY A 160 -2.69 9.06 23.27
C GLY A 160 -1.20 8.80 23.52
N ALA A 161 -0.78 7.53 23.51
CA ALA A 161 0.63 7.18 23.72
C ALA A 161 1.56 7.73 22.62
N CYS A 162 1.12 7.72 21.36
CA CYS A 162 1.92 8.25 20.25
C CYS A 162 1.97 9.78 20.25
N LEU A 163 0.86 10.45 20.61
CA LEU A 163 0.85 11.91 20.78
C LEU A 163 1.87 12.35 21.84
N VAL A 164 1.85 11.73 23.02
CA VAL A 164 2.82 12.03 24.08
C VAL A 164 4.26 11.76 23.63
N ARG A 165 4.53 10.60 23.01
CA ARG A 165 5.86 10.26 22.47
C ARG A 165 6.36 11.31 21.47
N ASP A 166 5.47 11.76 20.59
CA ASP A 166 5.78 12.71 19.52
C ASP A 166 5.66 14.17 20.00
N ARG A 167 5.56 14.40 21.32
CA ARG A 167 5.43 15.73 21.97
C ARG A 167 4.30 16.56 21.37
N HIS A 168 3.15 15.90 21.19
CA HIS A 168 1.92 16.42 20.60
C HIS A 168 2.15 17.18 19.30
N ARG A 169 3.13 16.75 18.49
CA ARG A 169 3.50 17.41 17.24
C ARG A 169 3.47 16.43 16.08
N CYS A 170 3.11 16.95 14.92
CA CYS A 170 3.29 16.21 13.68
C CYS A 170 4.78 15.94 13.45
N VAL A 171 5.15 14.69 13.17
CA VAL A 171 6.56 14.30 13.00
C VAL A 171 7.26 14.97 11.81
N ILE A 172 6.51 15.42 10.81
CA ILE A 172 7.02 16.09 9.60
C ILE A 172 6.99 17.62 9.77
N SER A 173 5.79 18.18 9.96
CA SER A 173 5.58 19.64 9.97
C SER A 173 5.94 20.31 11.29
N ARG A 174 6.02 19.54 12.37
CA ARG A 174 6.18 20.01 13.76
C ARG A 174 5.01 20.86 14.27
N ARG A 175 3.89 20.94 13.55
CA ARG A 175 2.66 21.61 14.01
C ARG A 175 2.15 20.91 15.27
N PHE A 176 1.76 21.70 16.26
CA PHE A 176 1.27 21.22 17.56
C PHE A 176 -0.22 20.84 17.46
N ASP A 177 -0.64 19.87 18.26
CA ASP A 177 -2.01 19.38 18.29
C ASP A 177 -2.99 20.44 18.81
N PHE A 178 -4.07 20.67 18.05
CA PHE A 178 -5.06 21.68 18.39
C PHE A 178 -5.84 21.33 19.65
N ASP A 179 -6.24 20.07 19.82
CA ASP A 179 -7.09 19.65 20.93
C ASP A 179 -6.31 19.72 22.26
N GLU A 180 -5.07 19.25 22.26
CA GLU A 180 -4.15 19.37 23.40
C GLU A 180 -3.87 20.83 23.78
N ALA A 181 -3.64 21.70 22.79
CA ALA A 181 -3.41 23.12 23.06
C ALA A 181 -4.64 23.80 23.66
N LEU A 182 -5.83 23.48 23.15
CA LEU A 182 -7.09 24.01 23.66
C LEU A 182 -7.29 23.59 25.13
N GLU A 183 -7.09 22.32 25.47
CA GLU A 183 -7.19 21.82 26.84
C GLU A 183 -6.24 22.54 27.79
N ARG A 184 -4.97 22.73 27.36
CA ARG A 184 -3.97 23.46 28.17
C ARG A 184 -4.32 24.94 28.33
N ILE A 185 -4.85 25.60 27.29
CA ILE A 185 -5.28 27.00 27.36
C ILE A 185 -6.49 27.15 28.29
N GLU A 186 -7.45 26.24 28.22
CA GLU A 186 -8.60 26.24 29.14
C GLU A 186 -8.18 26.03 30.60
N THR A 187 -7.15 25.21 30.82
CA THR A 187 -6.65 24.88 32.17
C THR A 187 -5.71 25.96 32.73
N HIS A 188 -4.85 26.55 31.91
CA HIS A 188 -3.74 27.42 32.35
C HIS A 188 -3.82 28.86 31.85
N GLY A 189 -4.81 29.20 31.02
CA GLY A 189 -4.99 30.52 30.42
C GLY A 189 -3.75 31.00 29.67
N ASP A 190 -3.37 32.27 29.87
CA ASP A 190 -2.20 32.89 29.24
C ASP A 190 -0.86 32.22 29.62
N GLY A 191 -0.85 31.37 30.65
CA GLY A 191 0.32 30.60 31.08
C GLY A 191 0.49 29.26 30.35
N ALA A 192 -0.40 28.90 29.42
CA ALA A 192 -0.37 27.63 28.70
C ALA A 192 0.86 27.52 27.78
N ARG A 193 1.50 26.33 27.82
CA ARG A 193 2.77 26.04 27.14
C ARG A 193 2.72 24.71 26.40
N ASP A 194 3.54 24.59 25.37
CA ASP A 194 3.80 23.32 24.69
C ASP A 194 4.72 22.39 25.51
N ASP A 195 5.03 21.22 24.96
CA ASP A 195 5.92 20.23 25.61
C ASP A 195 7.40 20.65 25.70
N ASP A 196 7.81 21.71 24.99
CA ASP A 196 9.15 22.30 25.05
C ASP A 196 9.19 23.51 26.01
N GLY A 197 8.05 23.86 26.61
CA GLY A 197 7.90 24.97 27.56
C GLY A 197 7.70 26.34 26.89
N VAL A 198 7.43 26.41 25.59
CA VAL A 198 7.16 27.64 24.85
C VAL A 198 5.71 28.07 25.08
N LEU A 199 5.47 29.36 25.34
CA LEU A 199 4.12 29.89 25.50
C LEU A 199 3.37 29.87 24.16
N PHE A 200 2.10 29.47 24.19
CA PHE A 200 1.27 29.48 22.99
C PHE A 200 1.00 30.89 22.45
N SER A 201 1.13 31.92 23.27
CA SER A 201 1.06 33.33 22.84
C SER A 201 2.32 33.81 22.10
N GLU A 202 3.45 33.10 22.22
CA GLU A 202 4.72 33.43 21.57
C GLU A 202 4.91 32.68 20.24
N ASP A 203 4.39 31.45 20.12
CA ASP A 203 4.42 30.69 18.87
C ASP A 203 3.20 31.01 18.00
N THR A 204 3.41 31.79 16.93
CA THR A 204 2.36 32.15 15.97
C THR A 204 2.05 31.04 14.96
N SER A 205 2.69 29.87 15.09
CA SER A 205 2.41 28.72 14.25
C SER A 205 0.97 28.24 14.42
N PRO A 206 0.24 27.92 13.33
CA PRO A 206 -1.05 27.28 13.47
C PRO A 206 -0.93 25.94 14.21
N MET A 207 -1.82 25.74 15.16
CA MET A 207 -2.11 24.43 15.75
C MET A 207 -3.04 23.68 14.80
N ILE A 208 -2.83 22.38 14.65
CA ILE A 208 -3.56 21.54 13.69
C ILE A 208 -3.90 20.22 14.37
N THR A 209 -5.13 19.75 14.24
CA THR A 209 -5.55 18.44 14.71
C THR A 209 -4.65 17.34 14.15
N LEU A 210 -4.14 16.49 15.03
CA LEU A 210 -3.25 15.40 14.66
C LEU A 210 -3.96 14.05 14.68
N GLU A 211 -3.55 13.22 13.74
CA GLU A 211 -3.96 11.82 13.59
C GLU A 211 -2.76 10.90 13.80
N VAL A 212 -3.04 9.65 14.10
CA VAL A 212 -2.02 8.59 14.09
C VAL A 212 -2.11 7.79 12.81
N ALA A 213 -0.96 7.64 12.16
CA ALA A 213 -0.80 6.92 10.91
C ALA A 213 0.08 5.69 11.11
N HIS A 214 -0.37 4.55 10.61
CA HIS A 214 0.47 3.35 10.57
C HIS A 214 1.56 3.49 9.49
N ILE A 215 2.79 3.06 9.78
CA ILE A 215 3.91 3.07 8.83
C ILE A 215 3.69 2.01 7.75
N LEU A 216 3.35 0.78 8.16
CA LEU A 216 2.81 -0.23 7.27
C LEU A 216 1.30 -0.39 7.54
N PRO A 217 0.46 -0.31 6.50
CA PRO A 217 -0.98 -0.17 6.68
C PRO A 217 -1.64 -1.45 7.19
N HIS A 218 -2.74 -1.28 7.93
CA HIS A 218 -3.56 -2.38 8.47
C HIS A 218 -4.18 -3.27 7.36
N SER A 219 -4.29 -2.79 6.12
CA SER A 219 -4.75 -3.61 4.98
C SER A 219 -3.95 -4.90 4.82
N LEU A 220 -2.66 -4.89 5.16
CA LEU A 220 -1.77 -6.05 5.04
C LEU A 220 -2.12 -7.19 6.00
N THR A 221 -2.83 -6.89 7.09
CA THR A 221 -3.05 -7.82 8.20
C THR A 221 -4.52 -8.03 8.52
N LYS A 222 -5.42 -7.30 7.85
CA LYS A 222 -6.87 -7.40 8.05
C LYS A 222 -7.36 -8.74 7.52
N ALA A 223 -7.73 -9.64 8.42
CA ALA A 223 -8.54 -10.81 8.07
C ALA A 223 -9.99 -10.38 7.88
N ASP A 224 -10.66 -10.93 6.87
CA ASP A 224 -12.12 -10.97 6.86
C ASP A 224 -12.57 -11.85 8.05
N PRO A 225 -13.37 -11.33 9.01
CA PRO A 225 -13.88 -12.11 10.14
C PRO A 225 -14.73 -13.32 9.72
N SER A 226 -15.21 -13.34 8.48
CA SER A 226 -16.03 -14.42 7.92
C SER A 226 -15.23 -15.48 7.15
N ALA A 227 -13.95 -15.23 6.86
CA ALA A 227 -13.12 -16.15 6.08
C ALA A 227 -12.09 -16.86 6.96
N GLN A 228 -12.18 -18.18 7.05
CA GLN A 228 -11.07 -19.02 7.50
C GLN A 228 -9.90 -18.82 6.52
N LEU A 229 -8.75 -18.32 7.01
CA LEU A 229 -7.48 -18.16 6.30
C LEU A 229 -7.64 -17.57 4.88
N ASP A 230 -7.81 -16.26 4.81
CA ASP A 230 -7.83 -15.52 3.54
C ASP A 230 -6.52 -15.74 2.75
N PRO A 231 -6.52 -16.49 1.61
CA PRO A 231 -5.33 -16.70 0.80
C PRO A 231 -4.72 -15.39 0.28
N SER A 232 -5.54 -14.34 0.14
CA SER A 232 -5.09 -13.00 -0.24
C SER A 232 -4.21 -12.39 0.85
N ARG A 233 -4.59 -12.56 2.13
CA ARG A 233 -3.77 -12.12 3.27
C ARG A 233 -2.46 -12.88 3.35
N GLU A 234 -2.48 -14.20 3.18
CA GLU A 234 -1.25 -15.01 3.19
C GLU A 234 -0.30 -14.60 2.05
N ALA A 235 -0.83 -14.34 0.86
CA ALA A 235 -0.08 -13.81 -0.27
C ALA A 235 0.52 -12.44 0.06
N ALA A 236 -0.27 -11.50 0.60
CA ALA A 236 0.19 -10.17 0.98
C ALA A 236 1.34 -10.22 2.00
N LEU A 237 1.21 -11.04 3.05
CA LEU A 237 2.26 -11.20 4.07
C LEU A 237 3.51 -11.90 3.51
N SER A 238 3.34 -12.84 2.58
CA SER A 238 4.45 -13.51 1.90
C SER A 238 5.22 -12.54 1.00
N ILE A 239 4.51 -11.73 0.21
CA ILE A 239 5.12 -10.67 -0.62
C ILE A 239 5.80 -9.65 0.29
N LEU A 240 5.18 -9.25 1.39
CA LEU A 240 5.79 -8.34 2.37
C LEU A 240 7.11 -8.89 2.94
N ASN A 241 7.14 -10.17 3.33
CA ASN A 241 8.34 -10.85 3.83
C ASN A 241 9.44 -10.98 2.76
N SER A 242 9.09 -10.92 1.47
CA SER A 242 10.08 -10.88 0.39
C SER A 242 10.85 -9.57 0.33
N PHE A 243 10.32 -8.47 0.88
CA PHE A 243 11.05 -7.19 0.97
C PHE A 243 12.07 -7.17 2.10
N ASP A 244 11.69 -7.69 3.27
CA ASP A 244 12.54 -7.77 4.47
C ASP A 244 12.12 -8.98 5.31
N THR A 245 13.00 -9.98 5.42
CA THR A 245 12.69 -11.24 6.10
C THR A 245 12.17 -11.02 7.52
N GLY A 246 11.01 -11.59 7.80
CA GLY A 246 10.36 -11.55 9.11
C GLY A 246 9.71 -10.19 9.46
N ILE A 247 9.58 -9.27 8.50
CA ILE A 247 8.89 -8.00 8.74
C ILE A 247 7.38 -8.21 9.02
N ALA A 248 6.75 -9.24 8.43
CA ALA A 248 5.33 -9.52 8.65
C ALA A 248 5.01 -9.77 10.14
N TYR A 249 5.90 -10.46 10.86
CA TYR A 249 5.74 -10.72 12.30
C TYR A 249 5.72 -9.44 13.15
N LEU A 250 6.25 -8.33 12.64
CA LEU A 250 6.29 -7.05 13.34
C LEU A 250 4.97 -6.29 13.25
N ILE A 251 4.05 -6.73 12.40
CA ILE A 251 2.76 -6.09 12.17
C ILE A 251 1.59 -7.08 12.23
N GLU A 252 1.83 -8.37 12.50
CA GLU A 252 0.78 -9.37 12.49
C GLU A 252 -0.10 -9.32 13.76
N GLY A 253 -1.41 -9.45 13.56
CA GLY A 253 -2.37 -9.53 14.65
C GLY A 253 -2.30 -8.30 15.56
N ALA A 254 -2.06 -8.51 16.85
CA ALA A 254 -1.98 -7.43 17.82
C ALA A 254 -0.76 -6.51 17.63
N GLU A 255 0.24 -6.92 16.84
CA GLU A 255 1.45 -6.13 16.61
C GLU A 255 1.23 -4.96 15.63
N ILE A 256 0.16 -4.99 14.82
CA ILE A 256 -0.18 -3.87 13.91
C ILE A 256 -0.40 -2.56 14.67
N ASP A 257 -1.03 -2.65 15.84
CA ASP A 257 -1.43 -1.52 16.71
C ASP A 257 -0.35 -1.21 17.77
N ARG A 258 0.92 -1.53 17.49
CA ARG A 258 2.05 -1.17 18.36
C ARG A 258 2.57 0.22 17.99
N PRO A 259 2.99 1.04 18.97
CA PRO A 259 3.57 2.37 18.71
C PRO A 259 4.76 2.35 17.73
N ARG A 260 5.49 1.23 17.65
CA ARG A 260 6.60 1.06 16.70
C ARG A 260 6.19 1.14 15.23
N ASN A 261 4.92 0.84 14.91
CA ASN A 261 4.36 0.94 13.57
C ASN A 261 3.52 2.22 13.39
N VAL A 262 3.58 3.18 14.31
CA VAL A 262 2.66 4.34 14.30
C VAL A 262 3.41 5.65 14.50
N ILE A 263 3.00 6.69 13.76
CA ILE A 263 3.50 8.06 13.86
C ILE A 263 2.37 9.07 13.86
N THR A 264 2.61 10.23 14.47
CA THR A 264 1.64 11.33 14.50
C THR A 264 1.81 12.27 13.30
N LEU A 265 0.73 12.50 12.54
CA LEU A 265 0.71 13.34 11.34
C LEU A 265 -0.49 14.31 11.36
N THR A 266 -0.39 15.43 10.63
CA THR A 266 -1.60 16.18 10.29
C THR A 266 -2.40 15.42 9.24
N HIS A 267 -3.71 15.63 9.17
CA HIS A 267 -4.60 14.93 8.22
C HIS A 267 -4.07 14.91 6.77
N PHE A 268 -3.67 16.08 6.24
CA PHE A 268 -3.12 16.19 4.89
C PHE A 268 -1.84 15.36 4.69
N LEU A 269 -0.92 15.38 5.66
CA LEU A 269 0.33 14.64 5.58
C LEU A 269 0.11 13.13 5.79
N HIS A 270 -0.88 12.76 6.60
CA HIS A 270 -1.32 11.39 6.76
C HIS A 270 -1.81 10.83 5.42
N GLN A 271 -2.70 11.52 4.72
CA GLN A 271 -3.17 11.11 3.39
C GLN A 271 -2.00 10.88 2.42
N LEU A 272 -1.09 11.86 2.29
CA LEU A 272 0.05 11.73 1.38
C LEU A 272 1.03 10.62 1.78
N PHE A 273 1.17 10.33 3.07
CA PHE A 273 2.02 9.25 3.56
C PHE A 273 1.39 7.88 3.31
N SER A 274 0.08 7.74 3.53
CA SER A 274 -0.70 6.52 3.24
C SER A 274 -0.78 6.22 1.75
N ASP A 275 -0.79 7.25 0.90
CA ASP A 275 -0.74 7.13 -0.57
C ASP A 275 0.69 6.92 -1.12
N PHE A 276 1.68 6.71 -0.24
CA PHE A 276 3.09 6.54 -0.60
C PHE A 276 3.68 7.71 -1.42
N ARG A 277 3.09 8.91 -1.32
CA ARG A 277 3.58 10.14 -1.98
C ARG A 277 4.66 10.85 -1.15
N ILE A 278 4.75 10.56 0.15
CA ILE A 278 5.80 10.98 1.08
C ILE A 278 6.56 9.75 1.56
N PHE A 279 7.87 9.85 1.74
CA PHE A 279 8.70 8.75 2.23
C PHE A 279 9.75 9.22 3.25
N PHE A 280 10.20 8.30 4.09
CA PHE A 280 11.25 8.53 5.09
C PHE A 280 12.49 7.74 4.73
N LYS A 281 13.57 8.44 4.36
CA LYS A 281 14.87 7.83 4.09
C LYS A 281 15.79 8.02 5.28
N ALA A 282 16.26 6.94 5.89
CA ALA A 282 17.25 7.04 6.97
C ALA A 282 18.49 7.80 6.48
N VAL A 283 19.03 8.68 7.32
CA VAL A 283 20.28 9.39 7.02
C VAL A 283 21.42 8.64 7.70
N PRO A 284 22.33 8.00 6.94
CA PRO A 284 23.52 7.38 7.51
C PRO A 284 24.33 8.39 8.32
N ASP A 285 25.01 7.91 9.36
CA ASP A 285 25.98 8.68 10.16
C ASP A 285 25.42 9.90 10.91
N GLN A 286 24.09 9.98 11.05
CA GLN A 286 23.41 10.95 11.90
C GLN A 286 22.86 10.29 13.17
N GLN A 287 22.22 11.10 14.03
CA GLN A 287 21.56 10.60 15.23
C GLN A 287 20.54 9.51 14.86
N PRO A 288 20.38 8.46 15.70
CA PRO A 288 19.35 7.45 15.51
C PRO A 288 17.97 8.07 15.28
N HIS A 289 17.12 7.41 14.49
CA HIS A 289 15.78 7.91 14.12
C HIS A 289 15.79 9.28 13.41
N THR A 290 16.84 9.57 12.66
CA THR A 290 16.91 10.75 11.77
C THR A 290 16.64 10.36 10.32
N TYR A 291 15.71 11.08 9.71
CA TYR A 291 15.21 10.79 8.37
C TYR A 291 15.22 12.03 7.49
N HIS A 292 15.66 11.85 6.25
CA HIS A 292 15.35 12.73 5.15
C HIS A 292 13.95 12.38 4.63
N ILE A 293 13.00 13.29 4.84
CA ILE A 293 11.60 13.15 4.48
C ILE A 293 11.37 13.83 3.15
N GLY A 294 11.11 13.02 2.12
CA GLY A 294 10.94 13.46 0.74
C GLY A 294 9.54 13.21 0.21
N THR A 295 9.30 13.70 -1.00
CA THR A 295 8.04 13.49 -1.73
C THR A 295 8.30 13.40 -3.22
N PHE A 296 7.44 12.67 -3.93
CA PHE A 296 7.44 12.63 -5.39
C PHE A 296 6.62 13.76 -6.04
N LEU A 297 5.86 14.50 -5.22
CA LEU A 297 5.02 15.60 -5.69
C LEU A 297 5.85 16.83 -6.12
N PRO A 298 5.33 17.65 -7.05
CA PRO A 298 5.93 18.94 -7.37
C PRO A 298 6.08 19.85 -6.15
N ARG A 299 7.24 20.52 -6.02
CA ARG A 299 7.55 21.42 -4.90
C ARG A 299 6.49 22.49 -4.61
N HIS A 300 5.78 22.96 -5.63
CA HIS A 300 4.75 23.99 -5.45
C HIS A 300 3.51 23.52 -4.70
N LEU A 301 3.27 22.20 -4.63
CA LEU A 301 2.20 21.58 -3.82
C LEU A 301 2.61 21.40 -2.35
N MET A 302 3.90 21.49 -2.03
CA MET A 302 4.43 21.24 -0.67
C MET A 302 5.11 22.50 -0.14
N ARG A 303 4.30 23.46 0.34
CA ARG A 303 4.77 24.74 0.89
C ARG A 303 4.77 24.79 2.42
N ASP A 304 3.83 24.10 3.06
CA ASP A 304 3.74 24.03 4.53
C ASP A 304 3.39 22.60 4.98
N PRO A 305 4.37 21.81 5.46
CA PRO A 305 5.79 22.14 5.50
C PRO A 305 6.40 22.13 4.09
N HIS A 306 7.44 22.94 3.87
CA HIS A 306 8.25 22.83 2.67
C HIS A 306 8.97 21.49 2.66
N LEU A 307 8.78 20.64 1.65
CA LEU A 307 9.52 19.37 1.49
C LEU A 307 10.56 19.46 0.36
N PRO A 308 11.70 18.75 0.49
CA PRO A 308 12.05 17.80 1.55
C PRO A 308 12.56 18.47 2.85
N VAL A 309 12.50 17.74 3.97
CA VAL A 309 13.07 18.15 5.27
C VAL A 309 13.86 17.03 5.91
N THR A 310 14.78 17.36 6.81
CA THR A 310 15.39 16.38 7.71
C THR A 310 14.78 16.51 9.11
N ARG A 311 14.40 15.38 9.71
CA ARG A 311 13.80 15.31 11.05
C ARG A 311 14.40 14.17 11.85
N THR A 312 14.79 14.46 13.08
CA THR A 312 15.03 13.46 14.13
C THR A 312 13.73 13.25 14.88
N LEU A 313 13.22 12.02 14.91
CA LEU A 313 11.95 11.72 15.59
C LEU A 313 12.12 11.83 17.10
N TYR A 314 11.07 12.33 17.77
CA TYR A 314 11.04 12.32 19.24
C TYR A 314 10.87 10.89 19.73
N LEU A 315 11.55 10.58 20.83
CA LEU A 315 11.48 9.29 21.50
C LEU A 315 10.88 9.54 22.87
N ALA A 316 10.13 8.57 23.39
CA ALA A 316 9.62 8.68 24.74
C ALA A 316 10.77 8.72 25.75
N ASP A 317 10.69 9.63 26.72
CA ASP A 317 11.69 9.76 27.80
C ASP A 317 11.76 8.49 28.66
N SER A 318 10.67 7.72 28.70
CA SER A 318 10.61 6.39 29.30
C SER A 318 10.46 5.32 28.23
N ARG A 319 11.01 4.12 28.47
CA ARG A 319 10.85 2.95 27.59
C ARG A 319 9.41 2.39 27.55
N ALA A 320 8.42 3.11 28.06
CA ALA A 320 7.03 2.66 28.11
C ALA A 320 6.36 2.66 26.73
N THR A 321 6.81 3.52 25.82
CA THR A 321 6.27 3.62 24.45
C THR A 321 7.38 3.33 23.45
N ASP A 322 7.16 2.32 22.60
CA ASP A 322 8.13 1.94 21.58
C ASP A 322 8.37 3.09 20.58
N ALA A 323 9.64 3.27 20.22
CA ALA A 323 10.03 4.14 19.12
C ALA A 323 9.54 3.59 17.77
N PRO A 324 9.20 4.46 16.80
CA PRO A 324 8.96 4.06 15.42
C PRO A 324 10.12 3.23 14.88
N LEU A 325 9.83 2.03 14.35
CA LEU A 325 10.87 1.08 14.00
C LEU A 325 11.50 1.44 12.63
N PRO A 326 12.83 1.66 12.55
CA PRO A 326 13.49 2.02 11.29
C PRO A 326 13.32 0.97 10.18
N ARG A 327 13.10 -0.30 10.54
CA ARG A 327 12.82 -1.36 9.57
C ARG A 327 11.54 -1.10 8.78
N LEU A 328 10.46 -0.70 9.46
CA LEU A 328 9.16 -0.43 8.84
C LEU A 328 9.25 0.76 7.89
N PHE A 329 9.93 1.84 8.29
CA PHE A 329 10.14 3.00 7.42
C PHE A 329 10.87 2.67 6.13
N ALA A 330 11.91 1.82 6.19
CA ALA A 330 12.64 1.51 4.97
C ALA A 330 11.92 0.49 4.06
N VAL A 331 10.97 -0.30 4.59
CA VAL A 331 10.02 -1.06 3.75
C VAL A 331 9.00 -0.10 3.10
N HIS A 332 8.42 0.84 3.86
CA HIS A 332 7.54 1.87 3.31
C HIS A 332 8.25 2.69 2.21
N TYR A 333 9.50 3.11 2.45
CA TYR A 333 10.34 3.77 1.46
C TYR A 333 10.53 2.94 0.19
N ALA A 334 10.79 1.64 0.32
CA ALA A 334 10.95 0.73 -0.81
C ALA A 334 9.68 0.67 -1.65
N ILE A 335 8.52 0.43 -1.01
CA ILE A 335 7.21 0.38 -1.68
C ILE A 335 6.93 1.70 -2.40
N ALA A 336 7.14 2.84 -1.73
CA ALA A 336 6.93 4.16 -2.31
C ALA A 336 7.78 4.40 -3.56
N HIS A 337 9.06 4.00 -3.54
CA HIS A 337 9.94 4.15 -4.69
C HIS A 337 9.59 3.22 -5.84
N ILE A 338 9.21 1.97 -5.57
CA ILE A 338 8.76 1.04 -6.61
C ILE A 338 7.54 1.63 -7.32
N LEU A 339 6.50 2.00 -6.56
CA LEU A 339 5.27 2.58 -7.08
C LEU A 339 5.54 3.82 -7.95
N HIS A 340 6.49 4.65 -7.55
CA HIS A 340 6.84 5.85 -8.30
C HIS A 340 7.67 5.54 -9.56
N LEU A 341 8.74 4.76 -9.44
CA LEU A 341 9.73 4.59 -10.51
C LEU A 341 9.23 3.79 -11.71
N CYS A 342 8.27 2.88 -11.51
CA CYS A 342 7.62 2.15 -12.60
C CYS A 342 6.23 2.71 -12.96
N ALA A 343 5.82 3.85 -12.39
CA ALA A 343 4.49 4.44 -12.54
C ALA A 343 3.31 3.51 -12.14
N ALA A 344 3.55 2.46 -11.34
CA ALA A 344 2.49 1.60 -10.83
C ALA A 344 1.53 2.34 -9.90
N GLY A 345 2.02 3.33 -9.13
CA GLY A 345 1.17 4.13 -8.25
C GLY A 345 0.14 4.96 -9.03
N ASP A 346 0.55 5.58 -10.15
CA ASP A 346 -0.37 6.37 -10.99
C ASP A 346 -1.33 5.45 -11.79
N TYR A 347 -0.89 4.24 -12.15
CA TYR A 347 -1.76 3.22 -12.74
C TYR A 347 -2.83 2.73 -11.76
N ILE A 348 -2.44 2.37 -10.53
CA ILE A 348 -3.38 2.01 -9.46
C ILE A 348 -4.35 3.17 -9.20
N ASP A 349 -3.85 4.40 -9.09
CA ASP A 349 -4.69 5.58 -8.91
C ASP A 349 -5.72 5.76 -10.04
N THR A 350 -5.35 5.40 -11.27
CA THR A 350 -6.29 5.41 -12.41
C THR A 350 -7.36 4.33 -12.25
N ILE A 351 -6.99 3.12 -11.84
CA ILE A 351 -7.95 2.03 -11.56
C ILE A 351 -8.95 2.47 -10.48
N LEU A 352 -8.46 3.01 -9.37
CA LEU A 352 -9.30 3.44 -8.26
C LEU A 352 -10.18 4.64 -8.62
N ARG A 353 -9.67 5.59 -9.41
CA ARG A 353 -10.45 6.74 -9.88
C ARG A 353 -11.53 6.35 -10.88
N ASP A 354 -11.25 5.38 -11.76
CA ASP A 354 -12.27 4.80 -12.64
C ASP A 354 -13.36 4.10 -11.81
N ALA A 355 -12.97 3.52 -10.66
CA ALA A 355 -13.89 2.95 -9.68
C ALA A 355 -14.84 3.99 -9.06
N ASP A 356 -14.36 5.21 -8.83
CA ASP A 356 -15.12 6.27 -8.13
C ASP A 356 -15.92 7.19 -9.07
N GLU A 357 -15.35 7.58 -10.21
CA GLU A 357 -15.85 8.72 -11.01
C GLU A 357 -16.57 8.31 -12.31
N HIS A 358 -16.14 7.24 -12.98
CA HIS A 358 -16.49 7.02 -14.40
C HIS A 358 -17.33 5.76 -14.66
N GLY A 359 -17.41 4.81 -13.72
CA GLY A 359 -18.02 3.52 -14.02
C GLY A 359 -17.25 2.77 -15.13
N VAL A 360 -17.92 1.87 -15.84
CA VAL A 360 -17.31 1.13 -16.95
C VAL A 360 -17.15 2.03 -18.17
N ARG A 361 -15.91 2.24 -18.63
CA ARG A 361 -15.65 3.01 -19.85
C ARG A 361 -16.01 2.19 -21.09
N ALA A 362 -16.63 2.86 -22.07
CA ALA A 362 -17.08 2.24 -23.31
C ALA A 362 -15.94 1.77 -24.23
N ASP A 363 -14.72 2.28 -24.02
CA ASP A 363 -13.51 1.90 -24.76
C ASP A 363 -12.84 0.61 -24.23
N GLY A 364 -13.38 0.02 -23.16
CA GLY A 364 -12.85 -1.19 -22.55
C GLY A 364 -11.60 -0.98 -21.70
N SER A 365 -11.21 0.28 -21.41
CA SER A 365 -9.99 0.56 -20.64
C SER A 365 -10.14 0.34 -19.12
N THR A 366 -11.35 0.03 -18.63
CA THR A 366 -11.61 -0.18 -17.21
C THR A 366 -11.17 -1.57 -16.76
N GLU A 367 -10.32 -1.63 -15.73
CA GLU A 367 -9.79 -2.88 -15.13
C GLU A 367 -10.83 -3.60 -14.24
N LEU A 368 -11.98 -3.95 -14.82
CA LEU A 368 -13.13 -4.52 -14.10
C LEU A 368 -12.78 -5.76 -13.29
N GLY A 369 -11.94 -6.65 -13.82
CA GLY A 369 -11.53 -7.88 -13.13
C GLY A 369 -10.84 -7.60 -11.80
N ARG A 370 -10.01 -6.55 -11.72
CA ARG A 370 -9.34 -6.13 -10.48
C ARG A 370 -10.33 -5.46 -9.52
N LEU A 371 -11.22 -4.60 -10.03
CA LEU A 371 -12.23 -3.93 -9.21
C LEU A 371 -13.21 -4.91 -8.54
N VAL A 372 -13.65 -5.94 -9.26
CA VAL A 372 -14.50 -7.01 -8.70
C VAL A 372 -13.74 -7.82 -7.64
N ARG A 373 -12.47 -8.17 -7.89
CA ARG A 373 -11.64 -8.91 -6.93
C ARG A 373 -11.39 -8.14 -5.64
N LEU A 374 -11.34 -6.80 -5.70
CA LEU A 374 -11.21 -5.95 -4.52
C LEU A 374 -12.46 -5.91 -3.62
N GLY A 375 -13.58 -6.52 -4.04
CA GLY A 375 -14.78 -6.63 -3.21
C GLY A 375 -15.43 -5.28 -2.87
N LEU A 376 -15.23 -4.25 -3.72
CA LEU A 376 -15.91 -2.97 -3.57
C LEU A 376 -17.42 -3.22 -3.78
N GLU A 377 -18.20 -3.25 -2.69
CA GLU A 377 -19.64 -3.61 -2.66
C GLU A 377 -20.49 -2.87 -3.73
N GLN A 378 -20.09 -1.64 -4.12
CA GLN A 378 -20.76 -0.87 -5.18
C GLN A 378 -20.56 -1.47 -6.59
N TRP A 379 -19.45 -2.17 -6.81
CA TRP A 379 -19.08 -2.78 -8.10
C TRP A 379 -19.64 -4.17 -8.28
N THR A 380 -19.93 -4.93 -7.21
CA THR A 380 -20.71 -6.16 -7.35
C THR A 380 -22.11 -5.83 -7.87
N ASP A 381 -22.73 -4.76 -7.38
CA ASP A 381 -24.05 -4.32 -7.83
C ASP A 381 -24.02 -3.70 -9.24
N LEU A 382 -22.99 -2.88 -9.57
CA LEU A 382 -22.82 -2.31 -10.91
C LEU A 382 -22.47 -3.38 -11.96
N THR A 383 -21.68 -4.39 -11.58
CA THR A 383 -21.35 -5.55 -12.43
C THR A 383 -22.59 -6.39 -12.69
N MET A 384 -23.42 -6.64 -11.66
CA MET A 384 -24.71 -7.32 -11.82
C MET A 384 -25.68 -6.50 -12.68
N TRP A 385 -25.77 -5.18 -12.50
CA TRP A 385 -26.56 -4.29 -13.35
C TRP A 385 -26.08 -4.29 -14.80
N TYR A 386 -24.78 -4.15 -15.05
CA TYR A 386 -24.20 -4.18 -16.40
C TYR A 386 -24.39 -5.55 -17.09
N ILE A 387 -24.28 -6.64 -16.33
CA ILE A 387 -24.60 -8.00 -16.80
C ILE A 387 -26.07 -8.10 -17.19
N ASP A 388 -26.99 -7.56 -16.39
CA ASP A 388 -28.42 -7.58 -16.69
C ASP A 388 -28.78 -6.68 -17.87
N GLU A 389 -28.15 -5.51 -18.00
CA GLU A 389 -28.28 -4.59 -19.12
C GLU A 389 -27.77 -5.24 -20.43
N LYS A 390 -26.62 -5.94 -20.39
CA LYS A 390 -26.08 -6.68 -21.53
C LYS A 390 -26.91 -7.92 -21.85
N LYS A 391 -27.40 -8.68 -20.87
CA LYS A 391 -28.36 -9.78 -21.10
C LYS A 391 -29.63 -9.27 -21.77
N ALA A 392 -30.14 -8.11 -21.35
CA ALA A 392 -31.30 -7.46 -21.97
C ALA A 392 -31.00 -6.97 -23.39
N ALA A 393 -29.82 -6.38 -23.63
CA ALA A 393 -29.39 -5.92 -24.95
C ALA A 393 -29.11 -7.07 -25.93
N HIS A 394 -28.63 -8.21 -25.44
CA HIS A 394 -28.35 -9.43 -26.22
C HIS A 394 -29.53 -10.44 -26.25
N ARG A 395 -30.66 -10.14 -25.59
CA ARG A 395 -31.90 -10.95 -25.55
C ARG A 395 -31.65 -12.45 -25.41
N PHE A 396 -30.95 -12.84 -24.35
CA PHE A 396 -30.77 -14.23 -23.94
C PHE A 396 -32.06 -14.82 -23.31
N ASP A 397 -33.20 -14.74 -24.00
CA ASP A 397 -34.48 -15.32 -23.56
C ASP A 397 -34.69 -16.76 -24.07
N GLY A 398 -33.73 -17.28 -24.85
CA GLY A 398 -33.76 -18.65 -25.39
C GLY A 398 -34.82 -18.88 -26.48
N LEU A 399 -35.48 -17.83 -26.98
CA LEU A 399 -36.64 -17.94 -27.88
C LEU A 399 -36.33 -17.52 -29.33
N ARG A 400 -35.12 -17.07 -29.67
CA ARG A 400 -34.71 -16.68 -31.05
C ARG A 400 -33.26 -17.07 -31.37
N GLU A 401 -32.97 -17.24 -32.67
CA GLU A 401 -31.63 -17.60 -33.20
C GLU A 401 -30.57 -16.51 -32.95
N TYR A 402 -29.35 -16.98 -32.67
CA TYR A 402 -28.17 -16.22 -32.29
C TYR A 402 -27.59 -15.38 -33.44
N ASP A 403 -27.32 -14.09 -33.19
CA ASP A 403 -26.70 -13.17 -34.15
C ASP A 403 -25.17 -13.29 -34.10
N GLN A 404 -24.61 -14.08 -35.02
CA GLN A 404 -23.16 -14.36 -35.14
C GLN A 404 -22.31 -13.14 -35.55
N SER A 405 -22.92 -12.02 -35.95
CA SER A 405 -22.19 -10.83 -36.37
C SER A 405 -21.75 -9.92 -35.20
N LYS A 406 -22.18 -10.23 -33.97
CA LYS A 406 -21.84 -9.49 -32.75
C LYS A 406 -21.03 -10.38 -31.82
N ALA A 407 -19.78 -10.00 -31.56
CA ALA A 407 -18.93 -10.71 -30.62
C ALA A 407 -19.54 -10.69 -29.21
N ALA A 408 -19.79 -11.86 -28.62
CA ALA A 408 -20.15 -12.01 -27.22
C ALA A 408 -18.87 -12.14 -26.39
N ASN A 409 -18.61 -11.24 -25.45
CA ASN A 409 -17.64 -11.52 -24.39
C ASN A 409 -18.01 -10.86 -23.04
N TRP A 410 -18.38 -11.70 -22.09
CA TRP A 410 -17.95 -11.59 -20.70
C TRP A 410 -17.81 -12.98 -20.11
N SER A 411 -17.50 -13.94 -20.98
CA SER A 411 -17.66 -15.33 -20.66
C SER A 411 -17.06 -16.30 -21.70
N TYR A 412 -17.38 -17.57 -21.80
CA TYR A 412 -18.03 -18.47 -20.88
C TYR A 412 -17.19 -18.56 -19.56
N MET A 413 -17.07 -17.45 -18.80
CA MET A 413 -15.92 -16.91 -18.00
C MET A 413 -15.76 -17.58 -16.64
N LEU A 414 -16.49 -18.66 -16.41
CA LEU A 414 -16.33 -19.45 -15.20
C LEU A 414 -16.02 -20.93 -15.48
N GLU A 415 -16.07 -21.44 -16.73
CA GLU A 415 -16.06 -22.92 -16.94
C GLU A 415 -15.16 -23.51 -18.07
N GLY A 416 -14.32 -22.74 -18.75
CA GLY A 416 -13.08 -23.30 -19.35
C GLY A 416 -13.18 -24.39 -20.43
N VAL A 417 -14.12 -24.33 -21.39
CA VAL A 417 -14.05 -25.12 -22.63
C VAL A 417 -14.28 -24.24 -23.86
N GLU A 418 -13.36 -24.31 -24.81
CA GLU A 418 -13.45 -23.66 -26.12
C GLU A 418 -14.08 -24.62 -27.14
N LEU A 419 -15.11 -24.17 -27.86
CA LEU A 419 -15.58 -24.85 -29.06
C LEU A 419 -15.55 -23.84 -30.22
N VAL A 420 -14.86 -24.24 -31.29
CA VAL A 420 -14.73 -23.51 -32.57
C VAL A 420 -15.13 -24.49 -33.69
N PRO A 421 -15.66 -24.05 -34.84
CA PRO A 421 -16.18 -22.72 -35.19
C PRO A 421 -17.72 -22.63 -35.23
#